data_AF-A0AB33ZA34-F1
#
_entry.id   AF-A0AB33ZA34-F1
#
_cell.length_a   1.000
_cell.length_b   1.000
_cell.length_c   1.000
_cell.angle_alpha   90.00
_cell.angle_beta   90.00
_cell.angle_gamma   90.00
#
_symmetry.space_group_name_H-M   'P 1'
#
loop_
_entity.id
_entity.type
_entity.pdbx_description
1 polymer ?
#
loop_
_entity_poly.entity_id
_entity_poly.type
_entity_poly.pdbx_seq_one_letter_code
_entity_poly.pdbx_strand_id
1 'polypeptide(L)'
;MHKIERLLQTLAPKGVEFRKLGEVLEYDQPNKYCVTSKEFDKSYPTPVLTAGKTFILGYTNEKDNIYQASKNAPVIIFDDFTTATQWVDFPFKVKSSAMKILLPKNPTINIRFIFFYMQTIPYNISREHTRQWISRYSQLEVPIPPLEIQQEIVKILDQFSILTTDLLAGIPAEIKARKKQYEYYREKLLTFKPLTPHKEVKK
;
A
#
# COMPACT_ATOMS: atom_id res chain seq x y z
N MET A 1 -18.60 3.70 -24.96
CA MET A 1 -19.05 3.25 -23.63
C MET A 1 -17.95 2.41 -23.00
N HIS A 2 -17.41 2.89 -21.90
CA HIS A 2 -16.31 2.25 -21.16
C HIS A 2 -16.77 0.89 -20.60
N LYS A 3 -15.84 -0.05 -20.36
CA LYS A 3 -16.18 -1.40 -19.89
C LYS A 3 -16.97 -1.38 -18.57
N ILE A 4 -16.55 -0.53 -17.63
CA ILE A 4 -17.24 -0.33 -16.34
C ILE A 4 -18.67 0.18 -16.53
N GLU A 5 -18.90 1.16 -17.41
CA GLU A 5 -20.24 1.69 -17.69
C GLU A 5 -21.18 0.60 -18.20
N ARG A 6 -20.67 -0.28 -19.07
CA ARG A 6 -21.43 -1.43 -19.57
C ARG A 6 -21.78 -2.40 -18.45
N LEU A 7 -20.79 -2.75 -17.63
CA LEU A 7 -21.02 -3.65 -16.51
C LEU A 7 -22.02 -3.06 -15.51
N LEU A 8 -21.95 -1.76 -15.22
CA LEU A 8 -22.92 -1.08 -14.37
C LEU A 8 -24.34 -1.15 -14.95
N GLN A 9 -24.51 -0.85 -16.24
CA GLN A 9 -25.83 -0.93 -16.88
C GLN A 9 -26.39 -2.36 -16.91
N THR A 10 -25.54 -3.37 -17.07
CA THR A 10 -25.99 -4.77 -17.16
C THR A 10 -26.20 -5.42 -15.79
N LEU A 11 -25.28 -5.22 -14.86
CA LEU A 11 -25.23 -5.95 -13.58
C LEU A 11 -25.76 -5.12 -12.40
N ALA A 12 -25.80 -3.79 -12.52
CA ALA A 12 -26.29 -2.89 -11.48
C ALA A 12 -27.24 -1.80 -12.06
N PRO A 13 -28.25 -2.15 -12.88
CA PRO A 13 -29.11 -1.17 -13.56
C PRO A 13 -29.93 -0.29 -12.59
N LYS A 14 -30.15 -0.77 -11.36
CA LYS A 14 -30.86 -0.05 -10.30
C LYS A 14 -29.93 0.69 -9.33
N GLY A 15 -28.64 0.77 -9.66
CA GLY A 15 -27.60 1.29 -8.76
C GLY A 15 -26.94 0.20 -7.93
N VAL A 16 -26.05 0.64 -7.04
CA VAL A 16 -25.20 -0.20 -6.19
C VAL A 16 -25.63 -0.05 -4.73
N GLU A 17 -25.74 -1.17 -4.02
CA GLU A 17 -26.04 -1.18 -2.59
C GLU A 17 -24.85 -0.63 -1.79
N PHE A 18 -25.15 0.20 -0.79
CA PHE A 18 -24.16 0.64 0.20
C PHE A 18 -24.30 -0.19 1.46
N ARG A 19 -23.17 -0.62 2.02
CA ARG A 19 -23.10 -1.36 3.28
C ARG A 19 -22.07 -0.75 4.20
N LYS A 20 -22.23 -0.96 5.50
CA LYS A 20 -21.24 -0.49 6.48
C LYS A 20 -19.96 -1.31 6.36
N LEU A 21 -18.80 -0.68 6.55
CA LEU A 21 -17.51 -1.38 6.51
C LEU A 21 -17.46 -2.58 7.46
N GLY A 22 -18.05 -2.47 8.65
CA GLY A 22 -18.12 -3.57 9.63
C GLY A 22 -19.06 -4.72 9.22
N GLU A 23 -19.93 -4.53 8.23
CA GLU A 23 -20.78 -5.59 7.66
C GLU A 23 -20.03 -6.40 6.58
N VAL A 24 -19.02 -5.81 5.94
CA VAL A 24 -18.27 -6.41 4.83
C VAL A 24 -16.86 -6.84 5.22
N LEU A 25 -16.28 -6.23 6.25
CA LEU A 25 -14.98 -6.58 6.81
C LEU A 25 -15.11 -7.14 8.22
N GLU A 26 -14.31 -8.15 8.50
CA GLU A 26 -14.00 -8.60 9.86
C GLU A 26 -12.57 -8.22 10.21
N TYR A 27 -12.19 -8.38 11.48
CA TYR A 27 -10.84 -8.07 11.90
C TYR A 27 -10.30 -9.09 12.89
N ASP A 28 -9.02 -9.40 12.75
CA ASP A 28 -8.22 -10.09 13.76
C ASP A 28 -7.50 -9.06 14.64
N GLN A 29 -7.36 -9.39 15.93
CA GLN A 29 -6.63 -8.56 16.87
C GLN A 29 -5.11 -8.80 16.73
N PRO A 30 -4.30 -7.72 16.72
CA PRO A 30 -2.87 -7.81 16.46
C PRO A 30 -2.06 -8.45 17.59
N ASN A 31 -2.62 -8.56 18.80
CA ASN A 31 -1.87 -8.91 20.02
C ASN A 31 -1.03 -10.17 19.89
N LYS A 32 -1.55 -11.20 19.22
CA LYS A 32 -0.83 -12.46 18.98
C LYS A 32 0.43 -12.25 18.13
N TYR A 33 0.37 -11.33 17.17
CA TYR A 33 1.41 -11.08 16.17
C TYR A 33 2.33 -9.91 16.55
N CYS A 34 2.14 -9.31 17.73
CA CYS A 34 3.00 -8.26 18.24
C CYS A 34 4.42 -8.79 18.46
N VAL A 35 5.41 -8.06 17.95
CA VAL A 35 6.82 -8.33 18.26
C VAL A 35 7.08 -8.06 19.74
N THR A 36 7.83 -8.95 20.39
CA THR A 36 8.20 -8.79 21.81
C THR A 36 9.58 -8.16 21.94
N SER A 37 10.49 -8.48 21.02
CA SER A 37 11.82 -7.89 20.95
C SER A 37 11.79 -6.41 20.53
N LYS A 38 12.80 -5.67 21.01
CA LYS A 38 13.09 -4.30 20.57
C LYS A 38 14.25 -4.24 19.57
N GLU A 39 14.92 -5.36 19.33
CA GLU A 39 16.04 -5.46 18.41
C GLU A 39 15.53 -5.72 16.99
N PHE A 40 15.87 -4.82 16.08
CA PHE A 40 15.52 -4.92 14.68
C PHE A 40 16.78 -4.81 13.83
N ASP A 41 16.95 -5.73 12.90
CA ASP A 41 18.09 -5.77 11.98
C ASP A 41 17.60 -6.08 10.57
N LYS A 42 18.22 -5.46 9.55
CA LYS A 42 17.82 -5.68 8.14
C LYS A 42 18.17 -7.07 7.61
N SER A 43 19.05 -7.81 8.29
CA SER A 43 19.42 -9.19 7.97
C SER A 43 18.38 -10.21 8.44
N TYR A 44 17.45 -9.81 9.33
CA TYR A 44 16.41 -10.69 9.83
C TYR A 44 15.29 -10.88 8.80
N PRO A 45 14.61 -12.06 8.79
CA PRO A 45 13.72 -12.42 7.69
C PRO A 45 12.33 -11.78 7.78
N THR A 46 11.80 -11.53 8.98
CA THR A 46 10.38 -11.20 9.16
C THR A 46 10.19 -9.70 9.31
N PRO A 47 9.47 -9.02 8.39
CA PRO A 47 9.20 -7.59 8.52
C PRO A 47 8.26 -7.30 9.70
N VAL A 48 8.57 -6.24 10.44
CA VAL A 48 7.74 -5.69 11.51
C VAL A 48 7.05 -4.44 10.98
N LEU A 49 5.72 -4.50 10.91
CA LEU A 49 4.90 -3.48 10.25
C LEU A 49 4.32 -2.48 11.25
N THR A 50 4.14 -1.26 10.75
CA THR A 50 3.24 -0.25 11.34
C THR A 50 2.27 0.24 10.27
N ALA A 51 1.13 0.74 10.70
CA ALA A 51 0.14 1.31 9.78
C ALA A 51 0.46 2.76 9.38
N GLY A 52 1.33 3.44 10.14
CA GLY A 52 1.63 4.87 10.00
C GLY A 52 2.66 5.19 8.91
N LYS A 53 3.36 6.32 9.07
CA LYS A 53 4.30 6.88 8.07
C LYS A 53 5.40 5.90 7.64
N THR A 54 5.90 5.07 8.56
CA THR A 54 6.93 4.08 8.27
C THR A 54 6.31 2.70 8.23
N PHE A 55 5.93 2.24 7.04
CA PHE A 55 5.24 0.96 6.86
C PHE A 55 6.04 -0.22 7.42
N ILE A 56 7.33 -0.35 7.07
CA ILE A 56 8.25 -1.35 7.62
C ILE A 56 9.16 -0.67 8.64
N LEU A 57 8.97 -0.99 9.93
CA LEU A 57 9.78 -0.46 11.03
C LEU A 57 11.19 -1.06 11.02
N GLY A 58 11.29 -2.34 10.67
CA GLY A 58 12.52 -3.14 10.70
C GLY A 58 12.17 -4.60 10.50
N TYR A 59 13.12 -5.50 10.76
CA TYR A 59 12.88 -6.95 10.67
C TYR A 59 13.26 -7.62 11.99
N THR A 60 12.59 -8.73 12.31
CA THR A 60 12.77 -9.54 13.50
C THR A 60 13.13 -10.98 13.14
N ASN A 61 13.91 -11.64 14.00
CA ASN A 61 14.25 -13.05 13.91
C ASN A 61 13.26 -13.95 14.68
N GLU A 62 12.24 -13.37 15.33
CA GLU A 62 11.16 -14.13 15.96
C GLU A 62 10.47 -15.05 14.94
N LYS A 63 10.33 -16.34 15.28
CA LYS A 63 9.75 -17.37 14.42
C LYS A 63 8.28 -17.66 14.75
N ASP A 64 7.85 -17.34 15.96
CA ASP A 64 6.52 -17.63 16.45
C ASP A 64 5.53 -16.49 16.16
N ASN A 65 4.27 -16.88 15.97
CA ASN A 65 3.14 -15.97 15.78
C ASN A 65 3.39 -14.92 14.66
N ILE A 66 3.93 -15.38 13.54
CA ILE A 66 4.00 -14.59 12.31
C ILE A 66 2.64 -14.69 11.61
N TYR A 67 2.06 -13.54 11.26
CA TYR A 67 0.84 -13.51 10.46
C TYR A 67 1.16 -13.93 9.03
N GLN A 68 0.46 -14.93 8.50
CA GLN A 68 0.74 -15.53 7.19
C GLN A 68 -0.10 -14.90 6.07
N ALA A 69 0.07 -13.60 5.83
CA ALA A 69 -0.53 -12.97 4.65
C ALA A 69 0.23 -13.38 3.38
N SER A 70 -0.48 -13.43 2.26
CA SER A 70 0.08 -13.80 0.95
C SER A 70 -0.67 -13.11 -0.18
N LYS A 71 -0.15 -13.20 -1.41
CA LYS A 71 -0.88 -12.71 -2.61
C LYS A 71 -2.26 -13.34 -2.80
N ASN A 72 -2.45 -14.57 -2.32
CA ASN A 72 -3.73 -15.29 -2.41
C ASN A 72 -4.66 -14.98 -1.23
N ALA A 73 -4.11 -14.51 -0.11
CA ALA A 73 -4.84 -14.13 1.09
C ALA A 73 -4.24 -12.84 1.66
N PRO A 74 -4.41 -11.70 0.95
CA PRO A 74 -3.90 -10.42 1.41
C PRO A 74 -4.83 -9.82 2.47
N VAL A 75 -4.29 -8.90 3.25
CA VAL A 75 -5.01 -8.22 4.33
C VAL A 75 -4.77 -6.73 4.29
N ILE A 76 -5.65 -5.98 4.96
CA ILE A 76 -5.45 -4.56 5.21
C ILE A 76 -5.05 -4.40 6.67
N ILE A 77 -3.91 -3.76 6.90
CA ILE A 77 -3.56 -3.26 8.23
C ILE A 77 -4.26 -1.91 8.42
N PHE A 78 -4.95 -1.73 9.54
CA PHE A 78 -5.63 -0.49 9.92
C PHE A 78 -5.14 0.01 11.28
N ASP A 79 -4.73 1.27 11.37
CA ASP A 79 -4.39 1.90 12.65
C ASP A 79 -5.64 2.43 13.35
N ASP A 80 -5.86 2.01 14.59
CA ASP A 80 -7.09 2.37 15.30
C ASP A 80 -7.11 3.82 15.81
N PHE A 81 -5.98 4.52 15.82
CA PHE A 81 -5.89 5.91 16.24
C PHE A 81 -5.78 6.88 15.06
N THR A 82 -4.98 6.52 14.06
CA THR A 82 -4.66 7.37 12.91
C THR A 82 -5.47 7.03 11.66
N THR A 83 -6.27 5.96 11.70
CA THR A 83 -7.04 5.41 10.57
C THR A 83 -6.21 5.12 9.32
N ALA A 84 -4.88 5.11 9.45
CA ALA A 84 -3.97 4.83 8.36
C ALA A 84 -4.13 3.37 7.94
N THR A 85 -4.13 3.13 6.64
CA THR A 85 -4.34 1.82 6.06
C THR A 85 -3.18 1.41 5.19
N GLN A 86 -2.78 0.15 5.28
CA GLN A 86 -1.70 -0.41 4.49
C GLN A 86 -2.11 -1.76 3.92
N TRP A 87 -1.77 -2.00 2.66
CA TRP A 87 -1.98 -3.27 1.98
C TRP A 87 -0.83 -4.23 2.29
N VAL A 88 -1.15 -5.47 2.64
CA VAL A 88 -0.13 -6.48 2.99
C VAL A 88 -0.46 -7.83 2.37
N ASP A 89 0.49 -8.36 1.61
CA ASP A 89 0.38 -9.63 0.87
C ASP A 89 1.62 -10.54 1.08
N PHE A 90 2.31 -10.36 2.21
CA PHE A 90 3.49 -11.12 2.62
C PHE A 90 3.48 -11.37 4.14
N PRO A 91 4.18 -12.39 4.67
CA PRO A 91 4.18 -12.68 6.11
C PRO A 91 4.79 -11.56 6.96
N PHE A 92 4.20 -11.29 8.13
CA PHE A 92 4.64 -10.16 8.97
C PHE A 92 4.40 -10.36 10.48
N LYS A 93 5.06 -9.50 11.27
CA LYS A 93 4.67 -9.18 12.64
C LYS A 93 4.31 -7.69 12.75
N VAL A 94 3.65 -7.28 13.82
CA VAL A 94 3.23 -5.88 14.03
C VAL A 94 3.88 -5.27 15.25
N LYS A 95 4.01 -3.95 15.27
CA LYS A 95 4.59 -3.25 16.43
C LYS A 95 3.56 -2.89 17.51
N SER A 96 2.30 -2.68 17.12
CA SER A 96 1.29 -2.07 17.99
C SER A 96 0.06 -2.96 18.15
N SER A 97 -0.39 -3.11 19.39
CA SER A 97 -1.68 -3.75 19.72
C SER A 97 -2.90 -2.87 19.40
N ALA A 98 -2.67 -1.61 19.00
CA ALA A 98 -3.71 -0.69 18.56
C ALA A 98 -3.96 -0.75 17.04
N MET A 99 -3.47 -1.78 16.36
CA MET A 99 -3.77 -2.03 14.95
C MET A 99 -4.96 -3.00 14.82
N LYS A 100 -5.47 -3.17 13.60
CA LYS A 100 -6.39 -4.23 13.20
C LYS A 100 -5.91 -4.83 11.91
N ILE A 101 -6.10 -6.14 11.77
CA ILE A 101 -5.84 -6.86 10.53
C ILE A 101 -7.20 -7.16 9.94
N LEU A 102 -7.57 -6.48 8.86
CA LEU A 102 -8.88 -6.54 8.26
C LEU A 102 -8.93 -7.59 7.14
N LEU A 103 -10.02 -8.35 7.10
CA LEU A 103 -10.28 -9.42 6.15
C LEU A 103 -11.70 -9.28 5.57
N PRO A 104 -11.96 -9.77 4.35
CA PRO A 104 -13.31 -9.80 3.81
C PRO A 104 -14.16 -10.86 4.53
N LYS A 105 -15.37 -10.49 4.96
CA LYS A 105 -16.30 -11.44 5.62
C LYS A 105 -16.86 -12.52 4.71
N ASN A 106 -16.83 -12.28 3.39
CA ASN A 106 -17.37 -13.22 2.43
C ASN A 106 -16.64 -13.12 1.08
N PRO A 107 -16.71 -14.16 0.24
CA PRO A 107 -16.01 -14.20 -1.05
C PRO A 107 -16.50 -13.20 -2.11
N THR A 108 -17.67 -12.59 -1.94
CA THR A 108 -18.19 -11.60 -2.90
C THR A 108 -17.63 -10.20 -2.65
N ILE A 109 -16.87 -10.01 -1.57
CA ILE A 109 -16.14 -8.79 -1.27
C ILE A 109 -14.69 -8.91 -1.75
N ASN A 110 -14.33 -8.10 -2.74
CA ASN A 110 -12.94 -7.92 -3.11
C ASN A 110 -12.27 -6.94 -2.12
N ILE A 111 -11.45 -7.46 -1.21
CA ILE A 111 -10.78 -6.62 -0.20
C ILE A 111 -9.87 -5.55 -0.82
N ARG A 112 -9.31 -5.78 -2.01
CA ARG A 112 -8.49 -4.78 -2.71
C ARG A 112 -9.34 -3.59 -3.18
N PHE A 113 -10.58 -3.85 -3.59
CA PHE A 113 -11.54 -2.80 -3.92
C PHE A 113 -11.87 -1.96 -2.66
N ILE A 114 -12.14 -2.62 -1.52
CA ILE A 114 -12.40 -1.94 -0.26
C ILE A 114 -11.18 -1.10 0.18
N PHE A 115 -9.97 -1.64 0.06
CA PHE A 115 -8.72 -0.92 0.34
C PHE A 115 -8.62 0.38 -0.44
N PHE A 116 -8.85 0.35 -1.76
CA PHE A 116 -8.82 1.55 -2.58
C PHE A 116 -9.94 2.52 -2.22
N TYR A 117 -11.15 2.03 -1.96
CA TYR A 117 -12.26 2.89 -1.55
C TYR A 117 -11.95 3.59 -0.21
N MET A 118 -11.36 2.88 0.76
CA MET A 118 -10.94 3.48 2.04
C MET A 118 -9.97 4.66 1.86
N GLN A 119 -9.11 4.66 0.84
CA GLN A 119 -8.21 5.81 0.55
C GLN A 119 -8.96 7.06 0.10
N THR A 120 -10.21 6.92 -0.33
CA THR A 120 -11.04 8.03 -0.83
C THR A 120 -11.94 8.63 0.24
N ILE A 121 -12.10 7.96 1.38
CA ILE A 121 -12.99 8.39 2.46
C ILE A 121 -12.38 9.62 3.16
N PRO A 122 -13.03 10.79 3.10
CA PRO A 122 -12.60 11.94 3.90
C PRO A 122 -12.98 11.69 5.36
N TYR A 123 -12.00 11.35 6.18
CA TYR A 123 -12.21 11.10 7.61
C TYR A 123 -11.34 12.02 8.47
N ASN A 124 -11.99 12.90 9.23
CA ASN A 124 -11.31 13.76 10.18
C ASN A 124 -11.24 13.06 11.53
N ILE A 125 -10.02 12.83 11.99
CA ILE A 125 -9.77 12.24 13.31
C ILE A 125 -9.99 13.34 14.34
N SER A 126 -10.94 13.12 15.26
CA SER A 126 -11.11 14.00 16.43
C SER A 126 -9.79 14.07 17.21
N ARG A 127 -9.46 15.20 17.83
CA ARG A 127 -8.22 15.36 18.63
C ARG A 127 -8.12 14.42 19.84
N GLU A 128 -9.17 13.67 20.12
CA GLU A 128 -9.22 12.67 21.17
C GLU A 128 -8.52 11.38 20.74
N HIS A 129 -7.68 10.82 21.63
CA HIS A 129 -7.03 9.52 21.46
C HIS A 129 -8.02 8.35 21.63
N THR A 130 -9.06 8.31 20.79
CA THR A 130 -10.08 7.26 20.82
C THR A 130 -9.81 6.22 19.73
N ARG A 131 -10.16 4.97 20.03
CA ARG A 131 -10.12 3.87 19.07
C ARG A 131 -11.25 4.04 18.07
N GLN A 132 -10.91 4.13 16.77
CA GLN A 132 -11.85 4.56 15.74
C GLN A 132 -12.67 3.42 15.14
N TRP A 133 -12.12 2.20 15.01
CA TRP A 133 -12.74 1.16 14.18
C TRP A 133 -14.14 0.78 14.64
N ILE A 134 -14.28 0.28 15.88
CA ILE A 134 -15.49 -0.44 16.34
C ILE A 134 -16.72 0.48 16.37
N SER A 135 -16.56 1.71 16.82
CA SER A 135 -17.69 2.62 17.08
C SER A 135 -17.93 3.63 15.96
N ARG A 136 -16.92 3.94 15.13
CA ARG A 136 -17.00 5.03 14.16
C ARG A 136 -16.67 4.57 12.74
N TYR A 137 -15.43 4.16 12.50
CA TYR A 137 -14.94 3.88 11.15
C TYR A 137 -15.67 2.69 10.51
N SER A 138 -15.99 1.64 11.27
CA SER A 138 -16.74 0.49 10.75
C SER A 138 -18.20 0.81 10.40
N GLN A 139 -18.73 1.96 10.83
CA GLN A 139 -20.08 2.41 10.50
C GLN A 139 -20.15 3.20 9.19
N LEU A 140 -19.00 3.56 8.61
CA LEU A 140 -18.94 4.25 7.32
C LEU A 140 -19.41 3.33 6.21
N GLU A 141 -20.12 3.91 5.24
CA GLU A 141 -20.70 3.17 4.13
C GLU A 141 -19.75 3.06 2.94
N VAL A 142 -19.76 1.90 2.30
CA VAL A 142 -19.01 1.56 1.09
C VAL A 142 -19.97 0.96 0.06
N PRO A 143 -19.90 1.37 -1.22
CA PRO A 143 -20.67 0.75 -2.28
C PRO A 143 -20.15 -0.66 -2.53
N ILE A 144 -21.03 -1.64 -2.62
CA ILE A 144 -20.69 -3.04 -2.92
C ILE A 144 -21.29 -3.39 -4.28
N PRO A 145 -20.63 -3.02 -5.41
CA PRO A 145 -21.09 -3.42 -6.72
C PRO A 145 -20.88 -4.93 -6.90
N PRO A 146 -21.51 -5.55 -7.91
CA PRO A 146 -21.21 -6.91 -8.33
C PRO A 146 -19.70 -7.18 -8.46
N LEU A 147 -19.26 -8.40 -8.11
CA LEU A 147 -17.84 -8.75 -7.98
C LEU A 147 -17.04 -8.48 -9.26
N GLU A 148 -17.65 -8.68 -10.42
CA GLU A 148 -17.04 -8.43 -11.74
C GLU A 148 -16.70 -6.95 -11.92
N ILE A 149 -17.54 -6.05 -11.41
CA ILE A 149 -17.29 -4.60 -11.43
C ILE A 149 -16.18 -4.26 -10.45
N GLN A 150 -16.20 -4.83 -9.24
CA GLN A 150 -15.12 -4.63 -8.26
C GLN A 150 -13.75 -5.04 -8.84
N GLN A 151 -13.69 -6.19 -9.52
CA GLN A 151 -12.47 -6.69 -10.17
C GLN A 151 -11.99 -5.78 -11.29
N GLU A 152 -12.89 -5.27 -12.14
CA GLU A 152 -12.51 -4.36 -13.21
C GLU A 152 -11.97 -3.03 -12.66
N ILE A 153 -12.58 -2.49 -11.60
CA ILE A 153 -12.08 -1.30 -10.91
C ILE A 153 -10.69 -1.57 -10.33
N VAL A 154 -10.53 -2.67 -9.59
CA VAL A 154 -9.24 -3.06 -8.99
C VAL A 154 -8.16 -3.22 -10.05
N LYS A 155 -8.47 -3.87 -11.17
CA LYS A 155 -7.51 -4.05 -12.27
C LYS A 155 -6.95 -2.72 -12.76
N ILE A 156 -7.81 -1.71 -12.95
CA ILE A 156 -7.38 -0.38 -13.40
C ILE A 156 -6.56 0.30 -12.30
N LEU A 157 -7.03 0.29 -11.05
CA LEU A 157 -6.36 0.95 -9.94
C LEU A 157 -5.01 0.32 -9.60
N ASP A 158 -4.88 -1.01 -9.70
CA ASP A 158 -3.61 -1.69 -9.52
C ASP A 158 -2.61 -1.34 -10.63
N GLN A 159 -3.06 -1.18 -11.87
CA GLN A 159 -2.17 -0.69 -12.95
C GLN A 159 -1.62 0.70 -12.62
N PHE A 160 -2.46 1.63 -12.15
CA PHE A 160 -1.99 2.94 -11.72
C PHE A 160 -1.09 2.87 -10.48
N SER A 161 -1.41 2.00 -9.53
CA SER A 161 -0.59 1.78 -8.33
C SER A 161 0.80 1.31 -8.73
N ILE A 162 0.91 0.26 -9.56
CA ILE A 162 2.19 -0.28 -10.02
C ILE A 162 3.01 0.79 -10.74
N LEU A 163 2.39 1.55 -11.65
CA LEU A 163 3.08 2.61 -12.40
C LEU A 163 3.65 3.72 -11.50
N THR A 164 3.04 3.98 -10.34
CA THR A 164 3.39 5.09 -9.46
C THR A 164 4.24 4.68 -8.26
N THR A 165 4.13 3.43 -7.78
CA THR A 165 4.77 2.99 -6.53
C THR A 165 5.84 1.92 -6.69
N ASP A 166 5.91 1.22 -7.82
CA ASP A 166 6.94 0.21 -8.04
C ASP A 166 8.33 0.87 -8.13
N LEU A 167 9.28 0.42 -7.31
CA LEU A 167 10.65 0.96 -7.29
C LEU A 167 11.50 0.47 -8.47
N LEU A 168 11.14 -0.67 -9.05
CA LEU A 168 11.87 -1.32 -10.15
C LEU A 168 11.21 -1.03 -11.51
N ALA A 169 9.99 -0.51 -11.52
CA ALA A 169 9.26 -0.14 -12.71
C ALA A 169 8.65 1.27 -12.61
N GLY A 170 7.90 1.67 -13.64
CA GLY A 170 7.11 2.90 -13.61
C GLY A 170 7.91 4.19 -13.37
N ILE A 171 7.25 5.15 -12.73
CA ILE A 171 7.76 6.51 -12.50
C ILE A 171 8.99 6.51 -11.58
N PRO A 172 9.03 5.79 -10.44
CA PRO A 172 10.20 5.81 -9.55
C PRO A 172 11.47 5.31 -10.24
N ALA A 173 11.38 4.23 -11.03
CA ALA A 173 12.51 3.70 -11.78
C ALA A 173 13.00 4.69 -12.86
N GLU A 174 12.08 5.33 -13.58
CA GLU A 174 12.42 6.35 -14.58
C GLU A 174 13.09 7.57 -13.94
N ILE A 175 12.59 8.05 -12.79
CA ILE A 175 13.22 9.16 -12.05
C ILE A 175 14.66 8.79 -11.66
N LYS A 176 14.89 7.58 -11.17
CA LYS A 176 16.23 7.10 -10.81
C LYS A 176 17.15 7.03 -12.03
N ALA A 177 16.66 6.51 -13.15
CA ALA A 177 17.41 6.44 -14.40
C ALA A 177 17.73 7.85 -14.97
N ARG A 178 16.76 8.77 -14.95
CA ARG A 178 16.94 10.18 -15.33
C ARG A 178 17.98 10.89 -14.49
N LYS A 179 17.96 10.72 -13.17
CA LYS A 179 18.95 11.31 -12.26
C LYS A 179 20.36 10.81 -12.58
N LYS A 180 20.53 9.50 -12.75
CA LYS A 180 21.82 8.91 -13.13
C LYS A 180 22.31 9.43 -14.48
N GLN A 181 21.42 9.55 -15.47
CA GLN A 181 21.79 10.11 -16.77
C GLN A 181 22.17 11.59 -16.65
N TYR A 182 21.41 12.38 -15.89
CA TYR A 182 21.70 13.79 -15.64
C TYR A 182 23.07 13.97 -14.99
N GLU A 183 23.39 13.19 -13.95
CA GLU A 183 24.69 13.22 -13.25
C GLU A 183 25.84 12.95 -14.21
N TYR A 184 25.74 11.88 -15.01
CA TYR A 184 26.77 11.52 -16.00
C TYR A 184 27.03 12.66 -17.00
N TYR A 185 25.98 13.25 -17.57
CA TYR A 185 26.15 14.33 -18.55
C TYR A 185 26.62 15.63 -17.91
N ARG A 186 26.15 15.95 -16.70
CA ARG A 186 26.64 17.09 -15.92
C ARG A 186 28.14 16.98 -15.69
N GLU A 187 28.61 15.82 -15.23
CA GLU A 187 30.04 15.58 -15.03
C GLU A 187 30.79 15.69 -16.35
N LYS A 188 30.35 14.99 -17.40
CA LYS A 188 31.00 15.01 -18.72
C LYS A 188 31.15 16.42 -19.30
N LEU A 189 30.13 17.27 -19.17
CA LEU A 189 30.14 18.64 -19.71
C LEU A 189 30.98 19.60 -18.84
N LEU A 190 31.08 19.35 -17.53
CA LEU A 190 31.79 20.23 -16.60
C LEU A 190 33.21 19.75 -16.29
N THR A 191 33.59 18.53 -16.68
CA THR A 191 34.99 18.10 -16.74
C THR A 191 35.64 18.65 -18.00
N PHE A 192 36.16 19.87 -17.90
CA PHE A 192 37.00 20.44 -18.94
C PHE A 192 38.31 19.63 -19.01
N LYS A 193 38.48 18.81 -20.05
CA LYS A 193 39.80 18.24 -20.35
C LYS A 193 40.72 19.39 -20.74
N PRO A 194 41.91 19.54 -20.13
CA PRO A 194 42.85 20.57 -20.53
C PRO A 194 43.24 20.34 -22.00
N LEU A 195 43.23 21.42 -22.79
CA LEU A 195 43.75 21.41 -24.14
C LEU A 195 45.23 21.03 -24.06
N THR A 196 45.60 19.85 -24.55
CA THR A 196 47.01 19.50 -24.74
C THR A 196 47.59 20.51 -25.71
N PRO A 197 48.64 21.28 -25.35
CA PRO A 197 49.28 22.17 -26.29
C PRO A 197 49.82 21.33 -27.44
N HIS A 198 49.38 21.60 -28.66
CA HIS A 198 50.01 21.03 -29.84
C HIS A 198 51.49 21.45 -29.81
N LYS A 199 52.41 20.48 -29.77
CA LYS A 199 53.84 20.74 -29.94
C LYS A 199 54.02 21.57 -31.20
N GLU A 200 54.55 22.78 -31.05
CA GLU A 200 54.95 23.61 -32.17
C GLU A 200 55.84 22.79 -33.10
N VAL A 201 55.41 22.65 -34.36
CA VAL A 201 56.24 22.11 -35.42
C VAL A 201 57.33 23.12 -35.65
N LYS A 202 58.55 22.83 -35.17
CA LYS A 202 59.74 23.65 -35.43
C LYS A 202 59.94 23.73 -36.94
N LYS A 203 59.89 24.94 -37.48
CA LYS A 203 60.33 25.28 -38.85
C LYS A 203 61.84 25.13 -38.98
#